data_AF-A0A5E4NME4-F1
#
_entry.id   AF-A0A5E4NME4-F1
#
_cell.length_a   1.000
_cell.length_b   1.000
_cell.length_c   1.000
_cell.angle_alpha   90.00
_cell.angle_beta   90.00
_cell.angle_gamma   90.00
#
_symmetry.space_group_name_H-M   'P 1'
#
loop_
_entity.id
_entity.type
_entity.pdbx_description
1 polymer ?
#
loop_
_entity_poly.entity_id
_entity_poly.type
_entity_poly.pdbx_seq_one_letter_code
_entity_poly.pdbx_strand_id
1 'polypeptide(L)' 'MNHTLRIIAWNANGFERNDAIHRDMMLPTIAEEIQKFARKHERRLEDHINPMAIKLLDNSKDIRRLKRLKPYDLV' A
#
# COMPACT_ATOMS: atom_id res chain seq x y z
N MET A 1 -11.74 6.52 13.45
CA MET A 1 -12.76 5.46 13.57
C MET A 1 -13.67 5.82 14.74
N ASN A 2 -14.99 5.95 14.53
CA ASN A 2 -15.93 6.42 15.56
C ASN A 2 -16.20 5.30 16.61
N HIS A 3 -16.25 5.64 17.90
CA HIS A 3 -16.36 4.70 19.02
C HIS A 3 -17.56 3.75 18.89
N THR A 4 -18.67 4.26 18.36
CA THR A 4 -19.93 3.54 18.18
C THR A 4 -19.81 2.39 17.18
N LEU A 5 -19.05 2.57 16.09
CA LEU A 5 -18.84 1.52 15.08
C LEU A 5 -18.02 0.36 15.66
N ARG A 6 -17.11 0.64 16.60
CA ARG A 6 -16.27 -0.37 17.25
C ARG A 6 -17.08 -1.28 18.18
N ILE A 7 -18.09 -0.73 18.87
CA ILE A 7 -18.96 -1.50 19.78
C ILE A 7 -19.93 -2.39 18.99
N ILE A 8 -20.50 -1.88 17.89
CA ILE A 8 -21.47 -2.63 17.08
C ILE A 8 -20.81 -3.86 16.43
N ALA A 9 -19.60 -3.70 15.88
CA ALA A 9 -18.86 -4.82 15.28
C ALA A 9 -18.45 -5.89 16.31
N TRP A 10 -18.13 -5.49 17.55
CA TRP A 10 -17.72 -6.39 18.63
C TRP A 10 -18.87 -7.31 19.11
N ASN A 11 -20.11 -6.82 19.11
CA ASN A 11 -21.28 -7.57 19.60
C ASN A 11 -21.90 -8.49 18.53
N ALA A 12 -21.46 -8.42 17.27
CA ALA A 12 -21.88 -9.32 16.22
C ALA A 12 -20.93 -10.53 16.19
N ASN A 13 -21.32 -11.62 16.85
CA ASN A 13 -20.59 -12.90 16.84
C ASN A 13 -20.30 -13.32 15.38
N GLY A 14 -19.04 -13.20 14.94
CA GLY A 14 -18.60 -13.54 13.59
C GLY A 14 -17.65 -12.56 12.91
N PHE A 15 -17.37 -11.39 13.51
CA PHE A 15 -16.40 -10.43 12.97
C PHE A 15 -15.11 -10.40 13.78
N GLU A 16 -14.04 -10.96 13.22
CA GLU A 16 -12.70 -10.80 13.77
C GLU A 16 -12.14 -9.41 13.45
N ARG A 17 -11.32 -8.88 14.36
CA ARG A 17 -10.68 -7.58 14.12
C ARG A 17 -9.65 -7.71 13.01
N ASN A 18 -9.53 -6.68 12.17
CA ASN A 18 -8.60 -6.70 11.05
C ASN A 18 -7.13 -6.87 11.51
N ASP A 19 -6.74 -6.31 12.65
CA ASP A 19 -5.42 -6.49 13.25
C ASP A 19 -5.18 -7.93 13.76
N ALA A 20 -6.22 -8.59 14.27
CA ALA A 20 -6.17 -10.01 14.66
C ALA A 20 -5.99 -10.89 13.42
N ILE A 21 -6.76 -10.67 12.36
CA ILE A 21 -6.63 -11.39 11.08
C ILE A 21 -5.21 -11.31 10.52
N HIS A 22 -4.64 -10.11 10.42
CA HIS A 22 -3.28 -9.93 9.91
C HIS A 22 -2.24 -10.64 10.80
N ARG A 23 -2.39 -10.55 12.12
CA ARG A 23 -1.45 -11.17 13.08
C ARG A 23 -1.55 -12.69 13.08
N ASP A 24 -2.76 -13.22 13.19
CA ASP A 24 -3.01 -14.63 13.43
C ASP A 24 -2.83 -15.45 12.15
N MET A 25 -3.18 -14.88 10.99
CA MET A 25 -2.93 -15.50 9.68
C MET A 25 -1.56 -15.14 9.09
N MET A 26 -0.78 -14.31 9.78
CA MET A 26 0.50 -13.78 9.30
C MET A 26 0.39 -13.11 7.91
N LEU A 27 -0.74 -12.45 7.65
CA LEU A 27 -1.00 -11.78 6.38
C LEU A 27 -0.44 -10.36 6.44
N PRO A 28 0.38 -9.93 5.46
CA PRO A 28 0.83 -8.56 5.39
C PRO A 28 -0.37 -7.62 5.24
N THR A 29 -0.26 -6.46 5.88
CA THR A 29 -1.22 -5.38 5.69
C THR A 29 -1.13 -4.84 4.27
N ILE A 30 -2.21 -4.19 3.82
CA ILE A 30 -2.23 -3.53 2.51
C ILE A 30 -1.10 -2.49 2.43
N ALA A 31 -0.80 -1.79 3.52
CA ALA A 31 0.28 -0.80 3.59
C ALA A 31 1.67 -1.43 3.42
N GLU A 32 1.93 -2.55 4.08
CA GLU A 32 3.21 -3.29 3.95
C GLU A 32 3.39 -3.82 2.53
N GLU A 33 2.34 -4.40 1.94
CA GLU A 33 2.43 -4.93 0.58
C GLU A 33 2.64 -3.82 -0.45
N ILE A 34 1.94 -2.69 -0.28
CA ILE A 34 2.15 -1.46 -1.06
C ILE A 34 3.62 -1.02 -1.01
N GLN A 35 4.20 -0.93 0.18
CA GLN A 35 5.57 -0.48 0.35
C GLN A 35 6.56 -1.44 -0.30
N LYS A 36 6.31 -2.75 -0.18
CA LYS A 36 7.09 -3.79 -0.82
C LYS A 36 7.04 -3.69 -2.35
N PHE A 37 5.87 -3.45 -2.94
CA PHE A 37 5.73 -3.25 -4.38
C PHE A 37 6.45 -1.99 -4.87
N ALA A 38 6.34 -0.88 -4.13
CA ALA A 38 7.03 0.36 -4.47
C ALA A 38 8.55 0.20 -4.46
N ARG A 39 9.12 -0.37 -3.39
CA ARG A 39 10.57 -0.64 -3.31
C ARG A 39 11.07 -1.57 -4.40
N LYS A 40 10.28 -2.60 -4.74
CA LYS A 40 10.61 -3.52 -5.85
C LYS A 40 10.60 -2.78 -7.19
N HIS A 41 9.69 -1.83 -7.38
CA HIS A 41 9.65 -1.03 -8.59
C HIS A 41 10.84 -0.08 -8.70
N GLU A 42 11.19 0.60 -7.61
CA GLU A 42 12.35 1.49 -7.53
C GLU A 42 13.64 0.75 -7.92
N ARG A 43 13.92 -0.40 -7.29
CA ARG A 43 15.07 -1.25 -7.65
C ARG A 43 15.07 -1.68 -9.11
N ARG A 44 13.90 -2.02 -9.66
CA ARG A 44 13.78 -2.38 -11.08
C ARG A 44 14.12 -1.23 -12.02
N LEU A 45 13.92 0.02 -11.59
CA LEU A 45 14.29 1.21 -12.36
C LEU A 45 15.79 1.54 -12.19
N GLU A 46 16.35 1.31 -11.01
CA GLU A 46 17.78 1.44 -10.72
C GLU A 46 18.61 0.44 -11.53
N ASP A 47 18.23 -0.83 -11.53
CA ASP A 47 18.94 -1.93 -12.21
C ASP A 47 18.64 -1.99 -13.72
N HIS A 48 17.86 -1.05 -14.24
CA HIS A 48 17.40 -1.11 -15.63
C HIS A 48 18.54 -0.79 -16.61
N ILE A 49 18.60 -1.54 -17.71
CA ILE A 49 19.64 -1.38 -18.76
C ILE A 49 19.68 0.05 -19.32
N ASN A 50 18.52 0.71 -19.39
CA ASN A 50 18.44 2.12 -19.77
C ASN A 50 18.65 3.01 -18.52
N PRO A 51 19.77 3.75 -18.42
CA PRO A 51 20.06 4.60 -17.26
C PRO A 51 19.07 5.77 -17.12
N MET A 52 18.32 6.13 -18.16
CA MET A 52 17.27 7.15 -18.08
C MET A 52 15.99 6.65 -17.40
N ALA A 53 15.84 5.33 -17.17
CA ALA A 53 14.64 4.77 -16.56
C ALA A 53 14.42 5.29 -15.13
N ILE A 54 15.50 5.61 -14.40
CA ILE A 54 15.41 6.17 -13.04
C ILE A 54 14.68 7.51 -13.00
N LYS A 55 14.69 8.28 -14.10
CA LYS A 55 13.97 9.55 -14.20
C LYS A 55 12.45 9.39 -14.14
N LEU A 56 11.93 8.17 -14.30
CA LEU A 56 10.50 7.88 -14.13
C LEU A 56 10.04 7.98 -12.66
N LEU A 57 10.97 8.03 -11.70
CA LEU A 57 10.67 8.33 -10.29
C LEU A 57 10.50 9.84 -10.03
N ASP A 58 10.84 10.71 -10.98
CA ASP A 58 10.63 12.15 -10.84
C ASP A 58 9.16 12.51 -11.12
N ASN A 59 8.41 12.65 -10.04
CA ASN A 59 6.98 12.96 -10.08
C ASN A 59 6.72 14.47 -9.94
N SER A 60 7.76 15.31 -9.87
CA SER A 60 7.65 16.73 -9.50
C SER A 60 6.75 17.56 -10.43
N LYS A 61 6.56 17.08 -11.68
CA LYS A 61 5.74 17.72 -12.72
C LYS A 61 4.44 16.97 -13.03
N ASP A 62 4.14 15.88 -12.32
CA ASP A 62 2.97 15.04 -12.61
C ASP A 62 1.70 15.65 -12.01
N ILE A 63 1.02 16.51 -12.77
CA ILE A 63 -0.28 17.09 -12.39
C ILE A 63 -1.39 16.22 -12.95
N ARG A 64 -1.80 15.22 -12.16
CA ARG A 64 -2.95 14.37 -12.48
C ARG A 64 -3.69 13.94 -11.22
N ARG A 65 -4.96 13.54 -11.40
CA ARG A 65 -5.77 13.00 -10.30
C ARG A 65 -5.18 11.68 -9.82
N LEU A 66 -4.97 11.53 -8.51
CA LEU A 66 -4.46 10.32 -7.88
C LEU A 66 -5.40 9.13 -8.16
N LYS A 67 -4.89 8.07 -8.81
CA LYS A 67 -5.64 6.86 -9.16
C LYS A 67 -5.10 5.57 -8.54
N ARG A 68 -3.98 5.61 -7.78
CA ARG A 68 -3.31 4.41 -7.20
C ARG A 68 -2.97 3.34 -8.24
N LEU A 69 -2.67 3.78 -9.47
CA LEU A 69 -2.33 2.89 -10.59
C LEU A 69 -0.82 2.83 -10.82
N LYS A 70 -0.08 3.88 -10.46
CA LYS A 70 1.38 3.91 -10.61
C LYS A 70 2.05 3.49 -9.32
N PRO A 71 3.22 2.83 -9.36
CA PRO A 71 3.89 2.40 -8.14
C PRO A 71 4.21 3.54 -7.16
N TYR A 72 4.54 4.72 -7.68
CA TYR A 72 4.77 5.91 -6.86
C TYR A 72 3.48 6.57 -6.33
N ASP A 73 2.30 6.19 -6.83
CA ASP A 73 1.00 6.58 -6.25
C ASP A 73 0.65 5.74 -5.01
N LEU A 74 1.39 4.66 -4.76
CA LEU A 74 1.13 3.71 -3.68
C LEU A 74 1.93 4.05 -2.42
N VAL A 75 3.05 4.77 -2.53
CA VAL A 75 3.93 5.16 -1.41
C VAL A 75 3.29 6.21 -0.51
#